data_AF-A0A7C5JHU1-F1
#
_entry.id   AF-A0A7C5JHU1-F1
#
_cell.length_a   1.000
_cell.length_b   1.000
_cell.length_c   1.000
_cell.angle_alpha   90.00
_cell.angle_beta   90.00
_cell.angle_gamma   90.00
#
_symmetry.space_group_name_H-M   'P 1'
#
loop_
_entity.id
_entity.type
_entity.pdbx_description
1 polymer ?
#
loop_
_entity_poly.entity_id
_entity_poly.type
_entity_poly.pdbx_seq_one_letter_code
_entity_poly.pdbx_strand_id
1 'polypeptide(L)'
;MYQKLYVLITKTQVIIITGFLFILSIHYTYSQISTPTNFKAISYDSHIELTWSPNYEPDLSGYKIYKATPSSEMQYYRYLSKLSNSYIDFVGRVDSVFSYQIVAVDKNNNESVPTQVKAVNCSEMTDEELLTMVQEYTFRYFWDFAHPVSGLARERNTTSIVTIGGSGFGVMAILVGIERGFISYEEGNSRMHKIVDFLTKADRFHGVWPHWMNGATGKVVPFSTFDNGGDLVETAFMVQGLLTARQFFQSDTELYDKITSLWEGVEWDWYRQNNQNKLFWHWSPEYGWKINMPITGFNEAQIIYILAIASPTHGVPAYLYHQGWAGNNYENPGTFFGHRLEVGTYRGGPLFFSHYSYLGFDPRNKKDKYTNYFIRNTNHTYINHDYCVENPKNYEGYDVFEWGLTASDDPFGYLAHAPVSNRDNGTISPTAAISSMPYTPYLSIETMKHFYRDLGDKIWGKYGFTDAFNKHENWYATSYLAIDQGPIIGMIENYRTQLLWTNFMKNPEINTALDKIGFTADTTTNIRYIQENDIQIYPNPFRNKILIKTNTDKEVSIFDIKGKSIITKKKLTKGDTFLDTSTYKKGIYIIHIADSKNTIIKKLIKID
;
A
#
# COMPACT_ATOMS: atom_id res chain seq x y z
N MET A 1 -83.24 43.13 17.84
CA MET A 1 -84.60 42.58 17.92
C MET A 1 -84.69 41.44 16.92
N TYR A 2 -84.26 40.25 17.29
CA TYR A 2 -85.08 39.18 17.90
C TYR A 2 -86.11 38.57 16.93
N GLN A 3 -85.64 37.57 16.17
CA GLN A 3 -86.21 36.21 16.18
C GLN A 3 -85.12 35.29 15.58
N LYS A 4 -84.20 34.76 16.39
CA LYS A 4 -84.32 33.44 17.06
C LYS A 4 -84.96 32.40 16.13
N LEU A 5 -84.18 31.48 15.57
CA LEU A 5 -83.78 30.23 16.24
C LEU A 5 -84.65 29.09 15.71
N TYR A 6 -84.46 28.64 14.46
CA TYR A 6 -84.96 27.32 14.02
C TYR A 6 -84.41 26.83 12.66
N VAL A 7 -83.17 27.15 12.27
CA VAL A 7 -82.47 26.37 11.23
C VAL A 7 -80.97 26.30 11.55
N LEU A 8 -80.68 26.07 12.83
CA LEU A 8 -79.40 25.55 13.32
C LEU A 8 -79.76 24.11 13.72
N ILE A 9 -79.03 23.10 13.23
CA ILE A 9 -79.35 21.65 13.25
C ILE A 9 -80.09 21.20 11.96
N THR A 10 -79.30 21.03 10.89
CA THR A 10 -79.45 19.98 9.82
C THR A 10 -78.55 20.25 8.61
N LYS A 11 -77.77 21.35 8.58
CA LYS A 11 -76.78 21.61 7.51
C LYS A 11 -75.31 21.61 7.93
N THR A 12 -74.99 21.29 9.19
CA THR A 12 -73.60 21.21 9.70
C THR A 12 -73.13 19.78 9.98
N GLN A 13 -73.95 18.76 9.70
CA GLN A 13 -73.58 17.34 9.83
C GLN A 13 -73.44 16.60 8.49
N VAL A 14 -73.68 17.26 7.35
CA VAL A 14 -73.53 16.62 6.02
C VAL A 14 -72.28 17.08 5.28
N ILE A 15 -71.61 18.16 5.71
CA ILE A 15 -70.32 18.60 5.13
C ILE A 15 -69.11 18.02 5.89
N ILE A 16 -69.32 17.40 7.06
CA ILE A 16 -68.27 16.66 7.79
C ILE A 16 -68.27 15.16 7.43
N ILE A 17 -69.20 14.66 6.60
CA ILE A 17 -69.25 13.23 6.23
C ILE A 17 -68.89 12.99 4.74
N THR A 18 -68.91 14.02 3.88
CA THR A 18 -68.36 13.93 2.52
C THR A 18 -66.93 14.46 2.38
N GLY A 19 -66.40 15.14 3.40
CA GLY A 19 -65.00 15.58 3.49
C GLY A 19 -64.09 14.74 4.39
N PHE A 20 -64.63 13.73 5.07
CA PHE A 20 -63.90 12.90 6.07
C PHE A 20 -63.82 11.41 5.71
N LEU A 21 -64.19 11.07 4.46
CA LEU A 21 -63.93 9.77 3.83
C LEU A 21 -63.01 9.93 2.59
N PHE A 22 -62.34 11.07 2.47
CA PHE A 22 -61.27 11.33 1.49
C PHE A 22 -59.91 11.57 2.16
N ILE A 23 -59.75 11.06 3.39
CA ILE A 23 -58.48 10.97 4.11
C ILE A 23 -58.48 9.58 4.75
N LEU A 24 -57.44 8.79 4.50
CA LEU A 24 -57.28 7.35 4.79
C LEU A 24 -57.92 6.36 3.81
N SER A 25 -57.58 6.51 2.53
CA SER A 25 -57.17 5.34 1.76
C SER A 25 -56.16 5.76 0.70
N ILE A 26 -55.04 6.35 1.13
CA ILE A 26 -53.79 6.07 0.42
C ILE A 26 -53.62 4.57 0.61
N HIS A 27 -54.10 3.79 -0.35
CA HIS A 27 -53.53 2.49 -0.58
C HIS A 27 -52.06 2.80 -0.79
N TYR A 28 -51.24 2.59 0.25
CA TYR A 28 -49.86 2.20 0.02
C TYR A 28 -49.99 0.88 -0.73
N THR A 29 -50.19 0.96 -2.04
CA THR A 29 -49.69 -0.08 -2.93
C THR A 29 -48.23 -0.18 -2.52
N TYR A 30 -47.90 -1.24 -1.77
CA TYR A 30 -46.51 -1.63 -1.57
C TYR A 30 -45.95 -1.75 -2.98
N SER A 31 -45.24 -0.71 -3.41
CA SER A 31 -44.50 -0.72 -4.67
C SER A 31 -43.59 -1.92 -4.55
N GLN A 32 -43.82 -2.94 -5.38
CA GLN A 32 -42.94 -4.10 -5.42
C GLN A 32 -41.50 -3.60 -5.53
N ILE A 33 -40.63 -4.07 -4.63
CA ILE A 33 -39.25 -3.61 -4.59
C ILE A 33 -38.55 -3.90 -5.93
N SER A 34 -37.87 -2.89 -6.48
CA SER A 34 -37.35 -2.97 -7.84
C SER A 34 -36.07 -3.80 -7.93
N THR A 35 -35.89 -4.48 -9.07
CA THR A 35 -34.70 -5.27 -9.35
C THR A 35 -33.45 -4.38 -9.35
N PRO A 36 -32.35 -4.78 -8.68
CA PRO A 36 -31.08 -4.08 -8.79
C PRO A 36 -30.64 -3.91 -10.25
N THR A 37 -30.12 -2.74 -10.60
CA THR A 37 -29.69 -2.45 -11.97
C THR A 37 -28.17 -2.46 -12.10
N ASN A 38 -27.66 -2.53 -13.33
CA ASN A 38 -26.22 -2.54 -13.63
C ASN A 38 -25.43 -3.65 -12.90
N PHE A 39 -26.05 -4.81 -12.68
CA PHE A 39 -25.38 -5.93 -12.05
C PHE A 39 -24.23 -6.47 -12.94
N LYS A 40 -23.03 -6.50 -12.37
CA LYS A 40 -21.81 -7.03 -12.98
C LYS A 40 -21.19 -8.09 -12.05
N ALA A 41 -20.58 -9.08 -12.68
CA ALA A 41 -19.67 -10.03 -12.04
C ALA A 41 -18.37 -9.99 -12.84
N ILE A 42 -17.25 -9.78 -12.16
CA ILE A 42 -15.90 -9.75 -12.74
C ILE A 42 -15.08 -10.81 -12.00
N SER A 43 -14.54 -11.77 -12.74
CA SER A 43 -13.68 -12.82 -12.17
C SER A 43 -12.22 -12.43 -12.19
N TYR A 44 -11.52 -12.82 -11.13
CA TYR A 44 -10.08 -12.77 -10.97
C TYR A 44 -9.56 -14.18 -10.64
N ASP A 45 -8.29 -14.29 -10.21
CA ASP A 45 -7.60 -15.55 -9.96
C ASP A 45 -8.19 -16.37 -8.81
N SER A 46 -8.65 -15.71 -7.75
CA SER A 46 -9.17 -16.40 -6.56
C SER A 46 -10.46 -15.78 -6.00
N HIS A 47 -11.00 -14.73 -6.64
CA HIS A 47 -12.27 -14.12 -6.24
C HIS A 47 -13.11 -13.64 -7.43
N ILE A 48 -14.39 -13.40 -7.16
CA ILE A 48 -15.32 -12.74 -8.07
C ILE A 48 -15.79 -11.44 -7.40
N GLU A 49 -15.65 -10.32 -8.10
CA GLU A 49 -16.22 -9.04 -7.69
C GLU A 49 -17.62 -8.86 -8.28
N LEU A 50 -18.60 -8.68 -7.41
CA LEU A 50 -19.98 -8.38 -7.73
C LEU A 50 -20.25 -6.91 -7.47
N THR A 51 -20.85 -6.19 -8.43
CA THR A 51 -21.24 -4.78 -8.27
C THR A 51 -22.63 -4.52 -8.85
N TRP A 52 -23.36 -3.57 -8.27
CA TRP A 52 -24.68 -3.14 -8.75
C TRP A 52 -24.97 -1.69 -8.35
N SER A 53 -25.96 -1.08 -9.02
CA SER A 53 -26.46 0.24 -8.63
C SER A 53 -27.36 0.15 -7.38
N PRO A 54 -27.21 1.06 -6.39
CA PRO A 54 -28.06 1.05 -5.21
C PRO A 54 -29.55 1.27 -5.53
N ASN A 55 -30.40 0.55 -4.82
CA ASN A 55 -31.83 0.81 -4.67
C ASN A 55 -32.06 1.91 -3.61
N TYR A 56 -33.14 2.69 -3.76
CA TYR A 56 -33.43 3.87 -2.91
C TYR A 56 -34.83 3.84 -2.30
N GLU A 57 -35.56 2.74 -2.50
CA GLU A 57 -36.91 2.56 -1.96
C GLU A 57 -36.90 2.67 -0.41
N PRO A 58 -37.86 3.41 0.20
CA PRO A 58 -37.87 3.64 1.66
C PRO A 58 -37.98 2.38 2.52
N ASP A 59 -38.51 1.31 1.96
CA ASP A 59 -38.69 -0.01 2.57
C ASP A 59 -37.60 -1.02 2.21
N LEU A 60 -36.56 -0.64 1.46
CA LEU A 60 -35.38 -1.46 1.23
C LEU A 60 -34.73 -1.88 2.56
N SER A 61 -34.58 -3.19 2.72
CA SER A 61 -33.88 -3.82 3.84
C SER A 61 -32.44 -4.15 3.45
N GLY A 62 -32.24 -4.74 2.27
CA GLY A 62 -30.92 -5.12 1.78
C GLY A 62 -30.97 -5.91 0.48
N TYR A 63 -29.95 -6.72 0.24
CA TYR A 63 -29.81 -7.52 -0.98
C TYR A 63 -29.54 -8.98 -0.63
N LYS A 64 -30.10 -9.92 -1.39
CA LYS A 64 -29.67 -11.32 -1.36
C LYS A 64 -28.90 -11.65 -2.63
N ILE A 65 -27.74 -12.27 -2.43
CA ILE A 65 -26.93 -12.86 -3.49
C ILE A 65 -27.30 -14.34 -3.57
N TYR A 66 -27.56 -14.78 -4.78
CA TYR A 66 -27.70 -16.19 -5.14
C TYR A 66 -26.48 -16.60 -5.96
N LYS A 67 -26.02 -17.85 -5.73
CA LYS A 67 -24.83 -18.42 -6.37
C LYS A 67 -25.16 -19.83 -6.87
N ALA A 68 -24.64 -20.17 -8.05
CA ALA A 68 -24.59 -21.52 -8.57
C ALA A 68 -23.13 -21.89 -8.88
N THR A 69 -22.77 -23.15 -8.62
CA THR A 69 -21.49 -23.76 -9.02
C THR A 69 -21.72 -24.66 -10.24
N PRO A 70 -20.69 -25.18 -10.91
CA PRO A 70 -20.90 -26.12 -12.03
C PRO A 70 -21.69 -27.38 -11.63
N SER A 71 -21.66 -27.72 -10.34
CA SER A 71 -22.32 -28.89 -9.75
C SER A 71 -23.63 -28.60 -9.03
N SER A 72 -24.09 -27.34 -8.97
CA SER A 72 -25.27 -26.97 -8.20
C SER A 72 -26.19 -26.02 -8.98
N GLU A 73 -27.49 -26.12 -8.72
CA GLU A 73 -28.44 -25.10 -9.15
C GLU A 73 -28.21 -23.78 -8.37
N MET A 74 -28.92 -22.73 -8.80
CA MET A 74 -28.86 -21.41 -8.18
C MET A 74 -29.48 -21.45 -6.77
N GLN A 75 -28.68 -21.14 -5.76
CA GLN A 75 -29.07 -21.20 -4.35
C GLN A 75 -28.77 -19.90 -3.61
N TYR A 76 -29.53 -19.62 -2.55
CA TYR A 76 -29.26 -18.49 -1.67
C TYR A 76 -27.85 -18.63 -1.08
N TYR A 77 -27.06 -17.56 -1.20
CA TYR A 77 -25.67 -17.56 -0.75
C TYR A 77 -25.42 -16.59 0.39
N ARG A 78 -25.87 -15.33 0.26
CA ARG A 78 -25.57 -14.30 1.25
C ARG A 78 -26.59 -13.17 1.26
N TYR A 79 -26.83 -12.60 2.44
CA TYR A 79 -27.56 -11.34 2.62
C TYR A 79 -26.58 -10.20 2.90
N LEU A 80 -26.81 -9.03 2.31
CA LEU A 80 -26.04 -7.82 2.49
C LEU A 80 -26.95 -6.65 2.88
N SER A 81 -26.42 -5.73 3.67
CA SER A 81 -27.18 -4.54 4.11
C SER A 81 -27.57 -3.65 2.92
N LYS A 82 -28.60 -2.82 3.09
CA LYS A 82 -28.99 -1.80 2.09
C LYS A 82 -27.89 -0.81 1.69
N LEU A 83 -26.83 -0.66 2.50
CA LEU A 83 -25.69 0.22 2.19
C LEU A 83 -24.68 -0.44 1.24
N SER A 84 -24.80 -1.74 1.01
CA SER A 84 -23.91 -2.49 0.14
C SER A 84 -24.30 -2.31 -1.32
N ASN A 85 -23.30 -2.04 -2.16
CA ASN A 85 -23.42 -1.98 -3.61
C ASN A 85 -22.35 -2.83 -4.32
N SER A 86 -21.59 -3.60 -3.54
CA SER A 86 -20.52 -4.47 -4.00
C SER A 86 -20.32 -5.62 -3.02
N TYR A 87 -19.75 -6.71 -3.52
CA TYR A 87 -19.33 -7.87 -2.73
C TYR A 87 -18.19 -8.60 -3.41
N ILE A 88 -17.17 -8.98 -2.64
CA ILE A 88 -16.05 -9.80 -3.10
C ILE A 88 -16.30 -11.23 -2.60
N ASP A 89 -16.55 -12.14 -3.53
CA ASP A 89 -16.70 -13.57 -3.24
C ASP A 89 -15.37 -14.28 -3.45
N PHE A 90 -14.65 -14.57 -2.36
CA PHE A 90 -13.40 -15.32 -2.42
C PHE A 90 -13.71 -16.81 -2.59
N VAL A 91 -13.42 -17.35 -3.77
CA VAL A 91 -13.72 -18.74 -4.13
C VAL A 91 -12.49 -19.65 -4.08
N GLY A 92 -11.32 -19.05 -3.82
CA GLY A 92 -10.03 -19.72 -3.87
C GLY A 92 -9.59 -20.00 -5.31
N ARG A 93 -8.39 -20.55 -5.45
CA ARG A 93 -7.81 -20.86 -6.77
C ARG A 93 -8.45 -22.11 -7.36
N VAL A 94 -9.48 -21.90 -8.18
CA VAL A 94 -10.22 -22.96 -8.88
C VAL A 94 -10.45 -22.56 -10.32
N ASP A 95 -10.26 -23.50 -11.26
CA ASP A 95 -10.71 -23.32 -12.64
C ASP A 95 -12.17 -23.76 -12.72
N SER A 96 -13.08 -22.81 -12.50
CA SER A 96 -14.51 -23.11 -12.35
C SER A 96 -15.40 -21.91 -12.67
N VAL A 97 -16.55 -22.24 -13.25
CA VAL A 97 -17.59 -21.27 -13.59
C VAL A 97 -18.50 -21.07 -12.39
N PHE A 98 -18.68 -19.82 -11.99
CA PHE A 98 -19.64 -19.40 -10.98
C PHE A 98 -20.73 -18.54 -11.62
N SER A 99 -21.98 -18.80 -11.27
CA SER A 99 -23.12 -18.00 -11.73
C SER A 99 -23.75 -17.26 -10.57
N TYR A 100 -24.04 -15.97 -10.77
CA TYR A 100 -24.63 -15.11 -9.75
C TYR A 100 -25.88 -14.42 -10.27
N GLN A 101 -26.83 -14.19 -9.36
CA GLN A 101 -27.90 -13.22 -9.52
C GLN A 101 -28.17 -12.54 -8.18
N ILE A 102 -28.72 -11.34 -8.21
CA ILE A 102 -29.05 -10.59 -7.00
C ILE A 102 -30.52 -10.16 -7.02
N VAL A 103 -31.09 -10.02 -5.82
CA VAL A 103 -32.42 -9.43 -5.59
C VAL A 103 -32.31 -8.34 -4.54
N ALA A 104 -33.14 -7.31 -4.65
CA ALA A 104 -33.42 -6.39 -3.55
C ALA A 104 -34.48 -7.02 -2.64
N VAL A 105 -34.37 -6.75 -1.34
CA VAL A 105 -35.27 -7.30 -0.31
C VAL A 105 -35.86 -6.17 0.52
N ASP A 106 -37.18 -6.16 0.68
CA ASP A 106 -37.88 -5.17 1.50
C ASP A 106 -37.87 -5.53 3.00
N LYS A 107 -38.41 -4.65 3.86
CA LYS A 107 -38.52 -4.87 5.31
C LYS A 107 -39.45 -6.03 5.71
N ASN A 108 -40.33 -6.47 4.81
CA ASN A 108 -41.22 -7.61 4.99
C ASN A 108 -40.61 -8.91 4.43
N ASN A 109 -39.35 -8.88 3.98
CA ASN A 109 -38.62 -9.98 3.37
C ASN A 109 -39.20 -10.44 2.02
N ASN A 110 -39.93 -9.57 1.31
CA ASN A 110 -40.29 -9.81 -0.09
C ASN A 110 -39.09 -9.49 -1.00
N GLU A 111 -38.90 -10.30 -2.04
CA GLU A 111 -37.80 -10.14 -3.00
C GLU A 111 -38.28 -9.46 -4.29
N SER A 112 -37.40 -8.66 -4.88
CA SER A 112 -37.58 -8.18 -6.26
C SER A 112 -37.54 -9.35 -7.24
N VAL A 113 -37.90 -9.09 -8.49
CA VAL A 113 -37.46 -9.98 -9.59
C VAL A 113 -35.91 -10.05 -9.57
N PRO A 114 -35.28 -11.23 -9.75
CA PRO A 114 -33.82 -11.33 -9.82
C PRO A 114 -33.22 -10.61 -11.02
N THR A 115 -31.97 -10.19 -10.90
CA THR A 115 -31.19 -9.74 -12.05
C THR A 115 -30.97 -10.86 -13.06
N GLN A 116 -30.60 -10.51 -14.29
CA GLN A 116 -30.06 -11.51 -15.22
C GLN A 116 -28.86 -12.22 -14.60
N VAL A 117 -28.81 -13.54 -14.79
CA VAL A 117 -27.69 -14.37 -14.31
C VAL A 117 -26.40 -13.94 -15.01
N LYS A 118 -25.34 -13.76 -14.22
CA LYS A 118 -23.97 -13.52 -14.70
C LYS A 118 -23.12 -14.73 -14.38
N ALA A 119 -22.68 -15.44 -15.41
CA ALA A 119 -21.72 -16.53 -15.31
C ALA A 119 -20.31 -16.02 -15.62
N VAL A 120 -19.34 -16.34 -14.76
CA VAL A 120 -17.93 -15.94 -14.90
C VAL A 120 -17.02 -17.11 -14.57
N ASN A 121 -15.87 -17.21 -15.25
CA ASN A 121 -14.88 -18.25 -14.98
C ASN A 121 -13.74 -17.69 -14.14
N CYS A 122 -13.50 -18.29 -12.99
CA CYS A 122 -12.29 -18.04 -12.21
C CYS A 122 -11.16 -18.87 -12.83
N SER A 123 -10.01 -18.26 -13.10
CA SER A 123 -8.86 -18.93 -13.71
C SER A 123 -7.56 -18.26 -13.28
N GLU A 124 -6.46 -19.01 -13.31
CA GLU A 124 -5.15 -18.51 -12.90
C GLU A 124 -4.73 -17.27 -13.70
N MET A 125 -4.29 -16.23 -12.96
CA MET A 125 -3.72 -15.01 -13.53
C MET A 125 -2.19 -15.09 -13.54
N THR A 126 -1.60 -14.47 -14.56
CA THR A 126 -0.18 -14.20 -14.63
C THR A 126 0.25 -13.19 -13.56
N ASP A 127 1.55 -13.12 -13.28
CA ASP A 127 2.11 -12.14 -12.34
C ASP A 127 1.76 -10.70 -12.73
N GLU A 128 1.82 -10.36 -14.02
CA GLU A 128 1.48 -9.01 -14.51
C GLU A 128 -0.01 -8.67 -14.32
N GLU A 129 -0.90 -9.64 -14.50
CA GLU A 129 -2.33 -9.47 -14.23
C GLU A 129 -2.58 -9.31 -12.73
N LEU A 130 -1.92 -10.11 -11.88
CA LEU A 130 -2.03 -9.99 -10.43
C LEU A 130 -1.51 -8.63 -9.93
N LEU A 131 -0.35 -8.19 -10.41
CA LEU A 131 0.20 -6.87 -10.08
C LEU A 131 -0.74 -5.75 -10.49
N THR A 132 -1.34 -5.85 -11.67
CA THR A 132 -2.32 -4.89 -12.17
C THR A 132 -3.57 -4.86 -11.28
N MET A 133 -4.12 -6.03 -10.91
CA MET A 133 -5.24 -6.13 -9.97
C MET A 133 -4.90 -5.54 -8.60
N VAL A 134 -3.71 -5.85 -8.05
CA VAL A 134 -3.26 -5.28 -6.76
C VAL A 134 -3.17 -3.77 -6.83
N GLN A 135 -2.57 -3.21 -7.88
CA GLN A 135 -2.53 -1.76 -8.07
C GLN A 135 -3.94 -1.17 -8.22
N GLU A 136 -4.83 -1.79 -9.02
CA GLU A 136 -6.18 -1.29 -9.28
C GLU A 136 -7.04 -1.28 -8.01
N TYR A 137 -7.07 -2.39 -7.26
CA TYR A 137 -7.83 -2.47 -6.02
C TYR A 137 -7.32 -1.49 -4.98
N THR A 138 -5.99 -1.40 -4.84
CA THR A 138 -5.38 -0.48 -3.87
C THR A 138 -5.60 0.99 -4.28
N PHE A 139 -5.60 1.28 -5.58
CA PHE A 139 -5.85 2.62 -6.14
C PHE A 139 -7.23 3.17 -5.76
N ARG A 140 -8.24 2.31 -5.61
CA ARG A 140 -9.59 2.71 -5.17
C ARG A 140 -9.58 3.44 -3.82
N TYR A 141 -8.58 3.21 -2.96
CA TYR A 141 -8.39 3.97 -1.70
C TYR A 141 -8.19 5.48 -1.97
N PHE A 142 -7.39 5.80 -2.98
CA PHE A 142 -7.02 7.18 -3.34
C PHE A 142 -7.95 7.79 -4.39
N TRP A 143 -8.77 6.97 -5.05
CA TRP A 143 -9.69 7.42 -6.08
C TRP A 143 -11.13 7.51 -5.58
N ASP A 144 -11.74 6.36 -5.30
CA ASP A 144 -13.14 6.23 -4.87
C ASP A 144 -13.32 6.67 -3.42
N PHE A 145 -12.33 6.35 -2.58
CA PHE A 145 -12.34 6.65 -1.15
C PHE A 145 -11.57 7.92 -0.77
N ALA A 146 -11.15 8.73 -1.76
CA ALA A 146 -10.68 10.08 -1.47
C ALA A 146 -11.77 10.93 -0.81
N HIS A 147 -11.35 11.95 -0.06
CA HIS A 147 -12.30 12.92 0.49
C HIS A 147 -12.98 13.69 -0.66
N PRO A 148 -14.32 13.78 -0.71
CA PRO A 148 -15.04 14.27 -1.89
C PRO A 148 -14.86 15.76 -2.14
N VAL A 149 -14.41 16.55 -1.17
CA VAL A 149 -14.16 18.00 -1.36
C VAL A 149 -12.72 18.26 -1.80
N SER A 150 -11.73 17.69 -1.12
CA SER A 150 -10.31 17.96 -1.39
C SER A 150 -9.70 17.03 -2.43
N GLY A 151 -10.25 15.84 -2.63
CA GLY A 151 -9.59 14.77 -3.40
C GLY A 151 -8.39 14.14 -2.69
N LEU A 152 -8.07 14.56 -1.46
CA LEU A 152 -6.96 14.04 -0.65
C LEU A 152 -7.30 12.68 -0.01
N ALA A 153 -6.25 11.95 0.36
CA ALA A 153 -6.35 10.65 1.01
C ALA A 153 -6.82 10.80 2.46
N ARG A 154 -7.80 9.98 2.86
CA ARG A 154 -8.17 9.83 4.28
C ARG A 154 -7.05 9.11 5.02
N GLU A 155 -6.82 9.45 6.29
CA GLU A 155 -5.84 8.75 7.15
C GLU A 155 -6.11 7.25 7.17
N ARG A 156 -7.38 6.90 7.44
CA ARG A 156 -7.87 5.54 7.54
C ARG A 156 -9.33 5.46 7.12
N ASN A 157 -9.81 4.23 6.91
CA ASN A 157 -11.19 3.97 6.49
C ASN A 157 -12.30 4.28 7.53
N THR A 158 -11.95 4.69 8.75
CA THR A 158 -12.90 5.00 9.84
C THR A 158 -13.11 6.50 10.09
N THR A 159 -12.47 7.38 9.32
CA THR A 159 -12.53 8.84 9.53
C THR A 159 -12.66 9.61 8.22
N SER A 160 -13.13 10.86 8.31
CA SER A 160 -13.10 11.83 7.20
C SER A 160 -11.88 12.75 7.22
N ILE A 161 -11.02 12.61 8.23
CA ILE A 161 -9.74 13.33 8.34
C ILE A 161 -8.82 12.90 7.20
N VAL A 162 -8.18 13.87 6.55
CA VAL A 162 -7.18 13.61 5.51
C VAL A 162 -5.78 13.76 6.09
N THR A 163 -4.86 12.94 5.59
CA THR A 163 -3.44 12.92 5.99
C THR A 163 -2.58 13.44 4.86
N ILE A 164 -1.59 14.27 5.16
CA ILE A 164 -0.80 14.97 4.15
C ILE A 164 0.23 14.07 3.47
N GLY A 165 1.04 13.32 4.19
CA GLY A 165 2.03 12.45 3.57
C GLY A 165 1.40 11.26 2.86
N GLY A 166 0.38 10.64 3.46
CA GLY A 166 -0.43 9.62 2.77
C GLY A 166 -1.13 10.17 1.52
N SER A 167 -1.51 11.46 1.52
CA SER A 167 -2.01 12.11 0.30
C SER A 167 -0.91 12.37 -0.74
N GLY A 168 0.33 12.62 -0.31
CA GLY A 168 1.50 12.67 -1.21
C GLY A 168 1.70 11.36 -1.96
N PHE A 169 1.53 10.24 -1.26
CA PHE A 169 1.53 8.91 -1.89
C PHE A 169 0.32 8.74 -2.82
N GLY A 170 -0.86 9.22 -2.41
CA GLY A 170 -2.05 9.23 -3.24
C GLY A 170 -1.93 10.04 -4.53
N VAL A 171 -1.25 11.19 -4.50
CA VAL A 171 -0.91 11.98 -5.70
C VAL A 171 -0.10 11.11 -6.66
N MET A 172 0.93 10.42 -6.18
CA MET A 172 1.71 9.50 -7.02
C MET A 172 0.86 8.33 -7.54
N ALA A 173 -0.06 7.81 -6.73
CA ALA A 173 -0.98 6.75 -7.15
C ALA A 173 -1.91 7.18 -8.30
N ILE A 174 -2.31 8.46 -8.37
CA ILE A 174 -3.09 9.01 -9.51
C ILE A 174 -2.31 8.90 -10.82
N LEU A 175 -1.02 9.22 -10.81
CA LEU A 175 -0.17 9.06 -12.01
C LEU A 175 -0.11 7.60 -12.45
N VAL A 176 0.05 6.67 -11.50
CA VAL A 176 0.00 5.23 -11.78
C VAL A 176 -1.35 4.83 -12.36
N GLY A 177 -2.45 5.35 -11.81
CA GLY A 177 -3.80 5.06 -12.30
C GLY A 177 -4.02 5.51 -13.75
N ILE A 178 -3.42 6.62 -14.17
CA ILE A 178 -3.44 7.08 -15.57
C ILE A 178 -2.60 6.16 -16.44
N GLU A 179 -1.35 5.89 -16.06
CA GLU A 179 -0.42 5.06 -16.84
C GLU A 179 -0.95 3.63 -17.03
N ARG A 180 -1.67 3.10 -16.03
CA ARG A 180 -2.30 1.78 -16.05
C ARG A 180 -3.70 1.76 -16.67
N GLY A 181 -4.25 2.92 -17.03
CA GLY A 181 -5.58 3.01 -17.63
C GLY A 181 -6.73 2.69 -16.66
N PHE A 182 -6.51 2.81 -15.35
CA PHE A 182 -7.58 2.72 -14.35
C PHE A 182 -8.51 3.94 -14.41
N ILE A 183 -7.94 5.08 -14.82
CA ILE A 183 -8.62 6.35 -15.08
C ILE A 183 -8.04 7.00 -16.33
N SER A 184 -8.80 7.91 -16.95
CA SER A 184 -8.28 8.69 -18.08
C SER A 184 -7.30 9.78 -17.61
N TYR A 185 -6.49 10.28 -18.55
CA TYR A 185 -5.62 11.42 -18.28
C TYR A 185 -6.42 12.66 -17.84
N GLU A 186 -7.56 12.93 -18.46
CA GLU A 186 -8.43 14.07 -18.14
C GLU A 186 -9.04 13.95 -16.74
N GLU A 187 -9.49 12.76 -16.36
CA GLU A 187 -9.99 12.49 -15.00
C GLU A 187 -8.90 12.74 -13.96
N GLY A 188 -7.70 12.18 -14.20
CA GLY A 188 -6.55 12.35 -13.33
C GLY A 188 -6.08 13.80 -13.22
N ASN A 189 -5.99 14.51 -14.35
CA ASN A 189 -5.63 15.92 -14.40
C ASN A 189 -6.65 16.79 -13.64
N SER A 190 -7.95 16.55 -13.84
CA SER A 190 -9.01 17.25 -13.11
C SER A 190 -8.93 16.99 -11.59
N ARG A 191 -8.65 15.74 -11.18
CA ARG A 191 -8.40 15.42 -9.77
C ARG A 191 -7.18 16.16 -9.22
N MET A 192 -6.11 16.28 -9.99
CA MET A 192 -4.91 16.98 -9.56
C MET A 192 -5.15 18.47 -9.36
N HIS A 193 -5.87 19.14 -10.26
CA HIS A 193 -6.28 20.53 -10.05
C HIS A 193 -7.08 20.71 -8.76
N LYS A 194 -8.06 19.83 -8.53
CA LYS A 194 -8.85 19.85 -7.28
C LYS A 194 -7.99 19.73 -6.03
N ILE A 195 -7.02 18.81 -6.03
CA ILE A 195 -6.08 18.61 -4.92
C ILE A 195 -5.23 19.87 -4.69
N VAL A 196 -4.62 20.40 -5.75
CA VAL A 196 -3.71 21.56 -5.67
C VAL A 196 -4.47 22.84 -5.28
N ASP A 197 -5.67 23.04 -5.81
CA ASP A 197 -6.54 24.17 -5.45
C ASP A 197 -6.98 24.12 -3.98
N PHE A 198 -7.21 22.91 -3.45
CA PHE A 198 -7.50 22.73 -2.04
C PHE A 198 -6.28 23.04 -1.17
N LEU A 199 -5.11 22.48 -1.52
CA LEU A 199 -3.86 22.70 -0.76
C LEU A 199 -3.42 24.16 -0.74
N THR A 200 -3.72 24.92 -1.80
CA THR A 200 -3.45 26.37 -1.88
C THR A 200 -4.23 27.17 -0.82
N LYS A 201 -5.40 26.69 -0.40
CA LYS A 201 -6.28 27.34 0.56
C LYS A 201 -6.19 26.76 1.97
N ALA A 202 -5.56 25.58 2.11
CA ALA A 202 -5.40 24.89 3.38
C ALA A 202 -4.47 25.65 4.33
N ASP A 203 -4.60 25.37 5.62
CA ASP A 203 -3.71 25.92 6.64
C ASP A 203 -2.26 25.51 6.34
N ARG A 204 -1.36 26.49 6.39
CA ARG A 204 0.08 26.32 6.26
C ARG A 204 0.78 27.12 7.35
N PHE A 205 1.87 26.56 7.86
CA PHE A 205 2.63 27.07 8.98
C PHE A 205 4.06 27.27 8.53
N HIS A 206 4.38 28.49 8.09
CA HIS A 206 5.61 28.76 7.33
C HIS A 206 5.69 27.89 6.06
N GLY A 207 4.58 27.85 5.31
CA GLY A 207 4.46 27.06 4.09
C GLY A 207 4.29 25.54 4.29
N VAL A 208 4.50 25.02 5.49
CA VAL A 208 4.39 23.59 5.82
C VAL A 208 2.96 23.24 6.23
N TRP A 209 2.40 22.17 5.66
CA TRP A 209 1.09 21.67 6.03
C TRP A 209 1.15 20.86 7.35
N PRO A 210 0.04 20.79 8.10
CA PRO A 210 -0.05 19.88 9.24
C PRO A 210 -0.10 18.42 8.79
N HIS A 211 0.12 17.51 9.74
CA HIS A 211 -0.07 16.07 9.51
C HIS A 211 -1.51 15.76 9.09
N TRP A 212 -2.48 16.21 9.88
CA TRP A 212 -3.91 15.99 9.64
C TRP A 212 -4.67 17.27 9.36
N MET A 213 -5.64 17.17 8.45
CA MET A 213 -6.58 18.24 8.15
C MET A 213 -8.00 17.74 8.04
N ASN A 214 -8.93 18.66 8.27
CA ASN A 214 -10.30 18.48 7.84
C ASN A 214 -10.36 18.56 6.30
N GLY A 215 -10.69 17.47 5.64
CA GLY A 215 -10.71 17.38 4.18
C GLY A 215 -11.76 18.27 3.48
N ALA A 216 -12.69 18.89 4.22
CA ALA A 216 -13.67 19.82 3.67
C ALA A 216 -13.21 21.29 3.78
N THR A 217 -12.49 21.63 4.84
CA THR A 217 -12.16 23.04 5.15
C THR A 217 -10.69 23.40 4.98
N GLY A 218 -9.81 22.40 4.92
CA GLY A 218 -8.36 22.62 4.91
C GLY A 218 -7.80 23.07 6.24
N LYS A 219 -8.59 23.01 7.33
CA LYS A 219 -8.15 23.39 8.67
C LYS A 219 -7.40 22.26 9.36
N VAL A 220 -6.34 22.62 10.08
CA VAL A 220 -5.55 21.66 10.87
C VAL A 220 -6.45 20.89 11.84
N VAL A 221 -6.23 19.58 11.93
CA VAL A 221 -6.75 18.73 12.99
C VAL A 221 -5.55 18.30 13.81
N PRO A 222 -5.43 18.68 15.10
CA PRO A 222 -4.24 18.33 15.88
C PRO A 222 -4.05 16.82 15.98
N PHE A 223 -2.84 16.34 15.67
CA PHE A 223 -2.48 14.92 15.82
C PHE A 223 -2.27 14.55 17.30
N SER A 224 -1.76 15.51 18.08
CA SER A 224 -1.66 15.44 19.54
C SER A 224 -1.85 16.83 20.14
N THR A 225 -1.81 16.94 21.48
CA THR A 225 -1.97 18.24 22.18
C THR A 225 -1.04 19.34 21.67
N PHE A 226 0.21 19.00 21.36
CA PHE A 226 1.22 20.00 20.93
C PHE A 226 1.43 20.02 19.41
N ASP A 227 0.82 19.09 18.69
CA ASP A 227 0.97 18.94 17.25
C ASP A 227 -0.27 19.47 16.52
N ASN A 228 -0.38 20.81 16.52
CA ASN A 228 -1.46 21.57 15.89
C ASN A 228 -0.94 22.58 14.85
N GLY A 229 0.26 22.34 14.33
CA GLY A 229 0.94 23.21 13.37
C GLY A 229 1.52 22.41 12.21
N GLY A 230 2.67 22.84 11.68
CA GLY A 230 3.27 22.20 10.52
C GLY A 230 4.02 20.92 10.91
N ASP A 231 3.84 19.88 10.10
CA ASP A 231 4.61 18.65 10.11
C ASP A 231 5.48 18.63 8.83
N LEU A 232 6.80 18.76 9.02
CA LEU A 232 7.76 18.85 7.93
C LEU A 232 7.96 17.51 7.22
N VAL A 233 7.79 16.38 7.92
CA VAL A 233 7.93 15.03 7.35
C VAL A 233 6.78 14.74 6.41
N GLU A 234 5.55 14.98 6.87
CA GLU A 234 4.35 14.79 6.07
C GLU A 234 4.34 15.74 4.86
N THR A 235 4.72 17.01 5.08
CA THR A 235 4.88 17.99 3.99
C THR A 235 5.89 17.54 2.95
N ALA A 236 7.02 16.95 3.34
CA ALA A 236 8.00 16.44 2.39
C ALA A 236 7.48 15.26 1.56
N PHE A 237 6.68 14.37 2.16
CA PHE A 237 6.02 13.30 1.41
C PHE A 237 5.00 13.85 0.41
N MET A 238 4.22 14.87 0.79
CA MET A 238 3.35 15.59 -0.13
C MET A 238 4.12 16.25 -1.26
N VAL A 239 5.15 17.03 -0.94
CA VAL A 239 5.99 17.71 -1.94
C VAL A 239 6.67 16.72 -2.88
N GLN A 240 7.15 15.59 -2.38
CA GLN A 240 7.68 14.51 -3.22
C GLN A 240 6.65 14.06 -4.26
N GLY A 241 5.38 13.87 -3.84
CA GLY A 241 4.29 13.54 -4.76
C GLY A 241 3.97 14.66 -5.75
N LEU A 242 3.88 15.90 -5.26
CA LEU A 242 3.57 17.07 -6.10
C LEU A 242 4.66 17.33 -7.15
N LEU A 243 5.94 17.26 -6.80
CA LEU A 243 7.02 17.42 -7.77
C LEU A 243 7.07 16.28 -8.80
N THR A 244 6.65 15.07 -8.41
CA THR A 244 6.45 13.97 -9.36
C THR A 244 5.31 14.29 -10.33
N ALA A 245 4.17 14.78 -9.83
CA ALA A 245 3.04 15.22 -10.64
C ALA A 245 3.37 16.41 -11.55
N ARG A 246 4.17 17.37 -11.07
CA ARG A 246 4.64 18.54 -11.84
C ARG A 246 5.29 18.12 -13.16
N GLN A 247 6.12 17.08 -13.13
CA GLN A 247 6.80 16.58 -14.33
C GLN A 247 5.89 15.72 -15.20
N PHE A 248 4.99 14.94 -14.60
CA PHE A 248 4.03 14.12 -15.36
C PHE A 248 3.03 14.99 -16.15
N PHE A 249 2.51 16.05 -15.54
CA PHE A 249 1.56 16.98 -16.16
C PHE A 249 2.24 18.24 -16.72
N GLN A 250 3.52 18.19 -17.10
CA GLN A 250 4.30 19.37 -17.50
C GLN A 250 3.69 20.20 -18.66
N SER A 251 2.83 19.61 -19.49
CA SER A 251 2.13 20.32 -20.56
C SER A 251 0.96 21.18 -20.06
N ASP A 252 0.45 20.92 -18.87
CA ASP A 252 -0.54 21.75 -18.19
C ASP A 252 0.19 22.82 -17.36
N THR A 253 0.40 23.98 -17.98
CA THR A 253 1.18 25.06 -17.38
C THR A 253 0.54 25.63 -16.12
N GLU A 254 -0.80 25.64 -16.03
CA GLU A 254 -1.49 26.13 -14.83
C GLU A 254 -1.22 25.21 -13.63
N LEU A 255 -1.37 23.89 -13.82
CA LEU A 255 -1.08 22.94 -12.76
C LEU A 255 0.41 22.97 -12.38
N TYR A 256 1.30 23.06 -13.38
CA TYR A 256 2.74 23.17 -13.17
C TYR A 256 3.10 24.39 -12.30
N ASP A 257 2.54 25.56 -12.62
CA ASP A 257 2.81 26.81 -11.91
C ASP A 257 2.26 26.79 -10.48
N LYS A 258 1.04 26.27 -10.28
CA LYS A 258 0.46 26.13 -8.94
C LYS A 258 1.29 25.19 -8.06
N ILE A 259 1.70 24.03 -8.59
CA ILE A 259 2.57 23.11 -7.85
C ILE A 259 3.91 23.77 -7.53
N THR A 260 4.50 24.48 -8.49
CA THR A 260 5.76 25.21 -8.27
C THR A 260 5.60 26.24 -7.16
N SER A 261 4.53 27.04 -7.17
CA SER A 261 4.25 28.02 -6.13
C SER A 261 4.04 27.40 -4.74
N LEU A 262 3.37 26.25 -4.67
CA LEU A 262 3.21 25.52 -3.41
C LEU A 262 4.55 25.03 -2.87
N TRP A 263 5.37 24.42 -3.72
CA TRP A 263 6.72 23.93 -3.41
C TRP A 263 7.66 25.05 -2.95
N GLU A 264 7.72 26.13 -3.71
CA GLU A 264 8.55 27.31 -3.41
C GLU A 264 8.06 28.07 -2.18
N GLY A 265 6.80 27.88 -1.78
CA GLY A 265 6.24 28.46 -0.57
C GLY A 265 6.62 27.75 0.72
N VAL A 266 7.25 26.57 0.68
CA VAL A 266 7.63 25.82 1.89
C VAL A 266 8.92 26.39 2.48
N GLU A 267 8.84 26.96 3.69
CA GLU A 267 9.97 27.60 4.37
C GLU A 267 10.86 26.57 5.11
N TRP A 268 11.63 25.75 4.38
CA TRP A 268 12.47 24.70 4.99
C TRP A 268 13.51 25.24 5.97
N ASP A 269 14.03 26.44 5.70
CA ASP A 269 14.98 27.14 6.55
C ASP A 269 14.39 27.60 7.89
N TRP A 270 13.10 27.93 7.94
CA TRP A 270 12.37 28.20 9.19
C TRP A 270 12.45 27.02 10.17
N TYR A 271 12.34 25.80 9.65
CA TYR A 271 12.37 24.55 10.43
C TYR A 271 13.75 24.16 10.96
N ARG A 272 14.72 25.09 10.92
CA ARG A 272 16.01 24.95 11.58
C ARG A 272 16.04 25.47 13.01
N GLN A 273 14.94 25.99 13.55
CA GLN A 273 14.83 26.54 14.92
C GLN A 273 16.04 27.41 15.30
N ASN A 274 16.05 28.68 14.88
CA ASN A 274 17.18 29.59 15.08
C ASN A 274 18.48 29.12 14.38
N ASN A 275 18.38 28.70 13.11
CA ASN A 275 19.53 28.35 12.26
C ASN A 275 20.41 27.20 12.78
N GLN A 276 19.87 26.26 13.54
CA GLN A 276 20.62 25.06 13.93
C GLN A 276 21.02 24.24 12.70
N ASN A 277 21.99 23.35 12.90
CA ASN A 277 22.53 22.47 11.85
C ASN A 277 21.68 21.20 11.67
N LYS A 278 20.36 21.32 11.85
CA LYS A 278 19.38 20.24 11.76
C LYS A 278 17.99 20.82 11.51
N LEU A 279 17.12 19.99 10.96
CA LEU A 279 15.71 20.30 10.76
C LEU A 279 14.90 19.72 11.93
N PHE A 280 13.78 20.35 12.24
CA PHE A 280 12.83 19.91 13.25
C PHE A 280 11.56 19.43 12.58
N TRP A 281 10.97 18.39 13.15
CA TRP A 281 9.80 17.74 12.60
C TRP A 281 8.57 18.64 12.67
N HIS A 282 8.38 19.35 13.78
CA HIS A 282 7.15 20.10 14.04
C HIS A 282 7.41 21.54 14.44
N TRP A 283 6.50 22.42 14.04
CA TRP A 283 6.37 23.77 14.57
C TRP A 283 4.90 24.12 14.78
N SER A 284 4.55 24.69 15.93
CA SER A 284 3.20 25.12 16.25
C SER A 284 3.08 26.65 16.32
N PRO A 285 2.01 27.25 15.78
CA PRO A 285 1.73 28.68 15.97
C PRO A 285 1.42 29.03 17.44
N GLU A 286 0.93 28.08 18.23
CA GLU A 286 0.55 28.27 19.63
C GLU A 286 1.68 27.88 20.59
N TYR A 287 2.37 26.78 20.28
CA TYR A 287 3.37 26.17 21.18
C TYR A 287 4.82 26.34 20.70
N GLY A 288 5.04 26.96 19.54
CA GLY A 288 6.35 27.10 18.93
C GLY A 288 7.00 25.72 18.73
N TRP A 289 8.21 25.56 19.26
CA TRP A 289 9.02 24.34 19.12
C TRP A 289 8.80 23.33 20.26
N LYS A 290 7.64 23.31 20.92
CA LYS A 290 7.43 22.52 22.16
C LYS A 290 7.70 21.03 22.00
N ILE A 291 7.35 20.44 20.86
CA ILE A 291 7.65 19.02 20.55
C ILE A 291 9.17 18.79 20.45
N ASN A 292 9.90 19.78 19.93
CA ASN A 292 11.37 19.83 19.92
C ASN A 292 12.04 18.55 19.40
N MET A 293 11.50 17.97 18.33
CA MET A 293 11.97 16.71 17.75
C MET A 293 12.87 16.98 16.54
N PRO A 294 14.21 16.88 16.68
CA PRO A 294 15.10 17.00 15.54
C PRO A 294 15.00 15.78 14.63
N ILE A 295 15.07 16.00 13.32
CA ILE A 295 15.09 14.94 12.32
C ILE A 295 16.52 14.49 12.13
N THR A 296 16.85 13.31 12.64
CA THR A 296 18.16 12.69 12.49
C THR A 296 17.99 11.23 12.11
N GLY A 297 18.66 10.85 11.03
CA GLY A 297 18.57 9.53 10.44
C GLY A 297 19.45 8.50 11.15
N PHE A 298 19.37 7.24 10.73
CA PHE A 298 18.52 6.78 9.62
C PHE A 298 17.11 6.44 10.09
N ASN A 299 16.12 6.97 9.36
CA ASN A 299 14.70 6.64 9.46
C ASN A 299 14.00 6.95 8.10
N GLU A 300 12.69 7.13 8.07
CA GLU A 300 11.87 7.41 6.88
C GLU A 300 12.07 8.79 6.24
N ALA A 301 12.83 9.68 6.88
CA ALA A 301 12.77 11.13 6.64
C ALA A 301 13.92 11.69 5.76
N GLN A 302 14.63 10.85 4.99
CA GLN A 302 15.74 11.29 4.14
C GLN A 302 15.32 12.34 3.09
N ILE A 303 14.14 12.15 2.48
CA ILE A 303 13.64 13.01 1.41
C ILE A 303 13.49 14.47 1.84
N ILE A 304 13.26 14.72 3.12
CA ILE A 304 13.12 16.06 3.70
C ILE A 304 14.40 16.85 3.49
N TYR A 305 15.55 16.26 3.78
CA TYR A 305 16.82 16.95 3.63
C TYR A 305 17.16 17.18 2.16
N ILE A 306 16.84 16.22 1.29
CA ILE A 306 17.04 16.38 -0.16
C ILE A 306 16.19 17.55 -0.67
N LEU A 307 14.90 17.60 -0.31
CA LEU A 307 13.98 18.68 -0.68
C LEU A 307 14.41 20.02 -0.05
N ALA A 308 14.71 20.07 1.23
CA ALA A 308 15.16 21.29 1.89
C ALA A 308 16.42 21.88 1.23
N ILE A 309 17.34 21.05 0.74
CA ILE A 309 18.55 21.51 0.03
C ILE A 309 18.24 21.89 -1.44
N ALA A 310 17.23 21.25 -2.03
CA ALA A 310 16.74 21.53 -3.39
C ALA A 310 15.93 22.82 -3.49
N SER A 311 15.27 23.26 -2.41
CA SER A 311 14.39 24.42 -2.45
C SER A 311 15.09 25.68 -2.99
N PRO A 312 14.53 26.33 -4.03
CA PRO A 312 15.15 27.49 -4.66
C PRO A 312 14.91 28.81 -3.89
N THR A 313 13.92 28.84 -3.01
CA THR A 313 13.46 30.03 -2.28
C THR A 313 13.83 29.99 -0.80
N HIS A 314 13.63 28.84 -0.16
CA HIS A 314 13.82 28.63 1.28
C HIS A 314 14.76 27.45 1.53
N GLY A 315 15.83 27.38 0.75
CA GLY A 315 16.80 26.29 0.80
C GLY A 315 17.67 26.30 2.06
N VAL A 316 18.12 25.11 2.47
CA VAL A 316 19.10 24.96 3.57
C VAL A 316 20.48 24.57 3.04
N PRO A 317 21.57 24.92 3.76
CA PRO A 317 22.91 24.52 3.37
C PRO A 317 23.09 22.99 3.28
N ALA A 318 23.79 22.50 2.26
CA ALA A 318 23.95 21.07 2.04
C ALA A 318 24.68 20.32 3.17
N TYR A 319 25.53 20.99 3.95
CA TYR A 319 26.18 20.38 5.11
C TYR A 319 25.18 19.89 6.18
N LEU A 320 23.94 20.39 6.19
CA LEU A 320 22.88 19.90 7.09
C LEU A 320 22.53 18.43 6.82
N TYR A 321 22.73 17.94 5.59
CA TYR A 321 22.60 16.52 5.31
C TYR A 321 23.62 15.69 6.12
N HIS A 322 24.83 16.22 6.33
CA HIS A 322 25.85 15.50 7.11
C HIS A 322 25.76 15.75 8.61
N GLN A 323 25.39 16.96 9.04
CA GLN A 323 25.39 17.35 10.45
C GLN A 323 24.04 17.19 11.14
N GLY A 324 22.95 17.23 10.37
CA GLY A 324 21.58 17.06 10.85
C GLY A 324 21.08 15.66 10.57
N TRP A 325 20.92 15.31 9.30
CA TRP A 325 20.41 14.00 8.89
C TRP A 325 21.35 12.88 9.30
N ALA A 326 22.59 12.90 8.84
CA ALA A 326 23.60 11.90 9.20
C ALA A 326 24.45 12.30 10.43
N GLY A 327 23.90 13.17 11.27
CA GLY A 327 24.63 13.85 12.35
C GLY A 327 24.87 13.02 13.62
N ASN A 328 24.16 11.90 13.80
CA ASN A 328 24.25 11.09 15.02
C ASN A 328 24.08 9.59 14.73
N ASN A 329 25.04 8.75 15.14
CA ASN A 329 24.98 7.28 15.02
C ASN A 329 24.40 6.76 13.69
N TYR A 330 24.78 7.42 12.59
CA TYR A 330 24.20 7.20 11.27
C TYR A 330 24.76 5.94 10.60
N GLU A 331 26.08 5.76 10.66
CA GLU A 331 26.76 4.60 10.10
C GLU A 331 26.53 3.36 10.97
N ASN A 332 26.46 2.21 10.31
CA ASN A 332 26.22 0.93 10.94
C ASN A 332 27.29 -0.08 10.51
N PRO A 333 28.06 -0.64 11.48
CA PRO A 333 29.07 -1.62 11.19
C PRO A 333 28.56 -3.06 11.24
N GLY A 334 27.24 -3.29 11.27
CA GLY A 334 26.61 -4.58 11.47
C GLY A 334 26.41 -5.38 10.19
N THR A 335 26.53 -6.70 10.32
CA THR A 335 26.10 -7.67 9.32
C THR A 335 25.08 -8.59 9.98
N PHE A 336 23.89 -8.71 9.40
CA PHE A 336 22.78 -9.48 9.96
C PHE A 336 22.28 -10.46 8.90
N PHE A 337 22.19 -11.74 9.26
CA PHE A 337 21.78 -12.79 8.33
C PHE A 337 22.63 -12.84 7.03
N GLY A 338 23.90 -12.41 7.12
CA GLY A 338 24.81 -12.31 5.98
C GLY A 338 24.74 -10.99 5.19
N HIS A 339 23.80 -10.10 5.51
CA HIS A 339 23.61 -8.82 4.81
C HIS A 339 24.25 -7.67 5.56
N ARG A 340 25.11 -6.92 4.87
CA ARG A 340 25.77 -5.72 5.42
C ARG A 340 24.80 -4.54 5.37
N LEU A 341 24.56 -3.90 6.51
CA LEU A 341 23.78 -2.67 6.57
C LEU A 341 24.71 -1.50 6.90
N GLU A 342 25.05 -0.68 5.90
CA GLU A 342 26.09 0.37 6.05
C GLU A 342 25.60 1.59 6.84
N VAL A 343 24.30 1.89 6.83
CA VAL A 343 23.69 2.98 7.60
C VAL A 343 22.36 2.58 8.24
N GLY A 344 22.09 3.18 9.38
CA GLY A 344 20.86 3.08 10.16
C GLY A 344 20.93 2.17 11.37
N THR A 345 19.92 2.22 12.22
CA THR A 345 20.01 1.60 13.56
C THR A 345 19.89 0.08 13.50
N TYR A 346 20.79 -0.64 14.17
CA TYR A 346 20.76 -2.09 14.34
C TYR A 346 20.39 -2.86 13.06
N ARG A 347 19.22 -3.52 13.00
CA ARG A 347 18.74 -4.29 11.83
C ARG A 347 17.93 -3.46 10.81
N GLY A 348 17.95 -2.14 10.93
CA GLY A 348 17.44 -1.19 9.94
C GLY A 348 16.14 -0.48 10.30
N GLY A 349 15.37 -1.00 11.26
CA GLY A 349 14.09 -0.44 11.70
C GLY A 349 12.87 -1.09 11.05
N PRO A 350 11.69 -0.45 11.13
CA PRO A 350 10.51 -0.82 10.34
C PRO A 350 10.78 -0.71 8.84
N LEU A 351 10.23 -1.61 8.04
CA LEU A 351 10.60 -1.71 6.63
C LEU A 351 10.18 -0.50 5.78
N PHE A 352 9.16 0.26 6.21
CA PHE A 352 8.74 1.50 5.54
C PHE A 352 9.83 2.58 5.47
N PHE A 353 10.87 2.48 6.30
CA PHE A 353 12.06 3.34 6.18
C PHE A 353 12.75 3.18 4.83
N SER A 354 12.54 2.07 4.13
CA SER A 354 13.02 1.84 2.76
C SER A 354 11.96 2.14 1.70
N HIS A 355 10.80 2.73 2.04
CA HIS A 355 9.72 3.02 1.08
C HIS A 355 9.45 4.52 0.93
N TYR A 356 9.11 5.23 2.02
CA TYR A 356 8.45 6.54 1.91
C TYR A 356 9.33 7.62 1.25
N SER A 357 10.60 7.69 1.65
CA SER A 357 11.58 8.59 1.03
C SER A 357 12.01 8.17 -0.37
N TYR A 358 11.60 7.00 -0.86
CA TYR A 358 12.09 6.38 -2.09
C TYR A 358 10.98 6.10 -3.11
N LEU A 359 9.79 6.68 -2.93
CA LEU A 359 8.71 6.60 -3.90
C LEU A 359 8.99 7.47 -5.14
N GLY A 360 9.41 8.71 -4.91
CA GLY A 360 9.88 9.62 -5.95
C GLY A 360 11.40 9.60 -6.09
N PHE A 361 12.14 9.75 -4.99
CA PHE A 361 13.61 9.74 -5.07
C PHE A 361 14.13 8.35 -5.47
N ASP A 362 14.78 8.28 -6.63
CA ASP A 362 15.39 7.05 -7.13
C ASP A 362 16.73 6.80 -6.42
N PRO A 363 16.88 5.74 -5.60
CA PRO A 363 18.12 5.50 -4.90
C PRO A 363 19.16 4.71 -5.73
N ARG A 364 18.83 4.30 -6.96
CA ARG A 364 19.71 3.46 -7.80
C ARG A 364 20.86 4.24 -8.39
N ASN A 365 21.94 3.53 -8.69
CA ASN A 365 23.09 4.03 -9.44
C ASN A 365 23.80 5.25 -8.81
N LYS A 366 23.61 5.48 -7.50
CA LYS A 366 24.17 6.63 -6.79
C LYS A 366 24.46 6.28 -5.33
N LYS A 367 25.48 6.95 -4.78
CA LYS A 367 25.83 6.89 -3.37
C LYS A 367 26.23 8.26 -2.87
N ASP A 368 26.01 8.53 -1.60
CA ASP A 368 26.70 9.61 -0.92
C ASP A 368 28.00 9.08 -0.28
N LYS A 369 28.61 9.87 0.61
CA LYS A 369 29.81 9.44 1.32
C LYS A 369 29.61 8.25 2.27
N TYR A 370 28.37 7.88 2.59
CA TYR A 370 28.02 6.85 3.55
C TYR A 370 27.62 5.54 2.88
N THR A 371 26.71 5.56 1.91
CA THR A 371 26.21 4.33 1.27
C THR A 371 25.54 4.56 -0.08
N ASN A 372 25.37 3.48 -0.82
CA ASN A 372 24.41 3.36 -1.92
C ASN A 372 23.05 2.95 -1.34
N TYR A 373 22.07 3.86 -1.40
CA TYR A 373 20.77 3.65 -0.73
C TYR A 373 19.95 2.52 -1.34
N PHE A 374 20.10 2.20 -2.63
CA PHE A 374 19.42 1.05 -3.23
C PHE A 374 19.97 -0.28 -2.68
N ILE A 375 21.31 -0.38 -2.53
CA ILE A 375 21.95 -1.53 -1.89
C ILE A 375 21.52 -1.63 -0.43
N ARG A 376 21.60 -0.53 0.32
CA ARG A 376 21.23 -0.49 1.73
C ARG A 376 19.77 -0.91 1.93
N ASN A 377 18.85 -0.39 1.13
CA ASN A 377 17.42 -0.72 1.23
C ASN A 377 17.15 -2.18 0.84
N THR A 378 17.87 -2.71 -0.14
CA THR A 378 17.78 -4.12 -0.48
C THR A 378 18.28 -5.02 0.66
N ASN A 379 19.39 -4.65 1.30
CA ASN A 379 19.91 -5.40 2.44
C ASN A 379 18.99 -5.28 3.66
N HIS A 380 18.39 -4.10 3.90
CA HIS A 380 17.37 -3.93 4.93
C HIS A 380 16.16 -4.85 4.69
N THR A 381 15.74 -4.98 3.43
CA THR A 381 14.64 -5.87 3.01
C THR A 381 14.99 -7.34 3.28
N TYR A 382 16.17 -7.80 2.88
CA TYR A 382 16.60 -9.17 3.18
C TYR A 382 16.75 -9.44 4.67
N ILE A 383 17.25 -8.48 5.46
CA ILE A 383 17.34 -8.61 6.93
C ILE A 383 15.95 -8.77 7.57
N ASN A 384 14.96 -8.01 7.08
CA ASN A 384 13.58 -8.11 7.55
C ASN A 384 12.97 -9.47 7.20
N HIS A 385 13.13 -9.91 5.95
CA HIS A 385 12.71 -11.24 5.47
C HIS A 385 13.37 -12.37 6.28
N ASP A 386 14.70 -12.39 6.37
CA ASP A 386 15.45 -13.49 6.99
C ASP A 386 15.19 -13.58 8.50
N TYR A 387 14.90 -12.47 9.17
CA TYR A 387 14.41 -12.48 10.55
C TYR A 387 13.05 -13.19 10.67
N CYS A 388 12.11 -12.93 9.75
CA CYS A 388 10.82 -13.62 9.74
C CYS A 388 10.99 -15.11 9.45
N VAL A 389 11.87 -15.48 8.52
CA VAL A 389 12.19 -16.89 8.21
C VAL A 389 12.83 -17.61 9.40
N GLU A 390 13.73 -16.96 10.14
CA GLU A 390 14.30 -17.53 11.36
C GLU A 390 13.25 -17.67 12.47
N ASN A 391 12.27 -16.75 12.51
CA ASN A 391 11.15 -16.73 13.44
C ASN A 391 11.57 -17.00 14.90
N PRO A 392 12.46 -16.17 15.50
CA PRO A 392 13.04 -16.45 16.81
C PRO A 392 12.01 -16.49 17.94
N LYS A 393 10.79 -15.96 17.71
CA LYS A 393 9.68 -15.96 18.67
C LYS A 393 8.64 -17.06 18.41
N ASN A 394 8.84 -17.86 17.36
CA ASN A 394 7.95 -18.96 16.94
C ASN A 394 6.49 -18.51 16.74
N TYR A 395 6.28 -17.35 16.10
CA TYR A 395 4.94 -16.91 15.73
C TYR A 395 4.35 -17.77 14.63
N GLU A 396 3.03 -17.92 14.64
CA GLU A 396 2.32 -18.70 13.63
C GLU A 396 2.43 -18.02 12.26
N GLY A 397 2.74 -18.82 11.24
CA GLY A 397 2.68 -18.43 9.83
C GLY A 397 3.93 -17.80 9.25
N TYR A 398 4.83 -17.24 10.06
CA TYR A 398 6.08 -16.64 9.59
C TYR A 398 6.93 -17.67 8.82
N ASP A 399 7.21 -17.38 7.56
CA ASP A 399 8.03 -18.22 6.69
C ASP A 399 8.66 -17.42 5.53
N VAL A 400 9.10 -18.11 4.47
CA VAL A 400 9.74 -17.50 3.28
C VAL A 400 8.78 -16.67 2.42
N PHE A 401 7.47 -16.88 2.54
CA PHE A 401 6.41 -16.18 1.80
C PHE A 401 5.41 -15.45 2.70
N GLU A 402 5.58 -15.51 4.01
CA GLU A 402 4.87 -14.69 5.00
C GLU A 402 5.88 -13.95 5.87
N TRP A 403 6.25 -12.76 5.41
CA TRP A 403 7.20 -11.87 6.07
C TRP A 403 6.81 -10.41 5.82
N GLY A 404 7.45 -9.51 6.56
CA GLY A 404 7.29 -8.08 6.39
C GLY A 404 6.85 -7.39 7.66
N LEU A 405 7.85 -6.99 8.46
CA LEU A 405 7.64 -6.22 9.69
C LEU A 405 7.77 -4.73 9.39
N THR A 406 6.69 -3.98 9.58
CA THR A 406 6.66 -2.52 9.46
C THR A 406 5.65 -1.91 10.41
N ALA A 407 5.58 -0.59 10.49
CA ALA A 407 4.57 0.08 11.30
C ALA A 407 3.17 -0.12 10.71
N SER A 408 2.20 -0.45 11.56
CA SER A 408 0.80 -0.67 11.18
C SER A 408 -0.10 -0.65 12.43
N ASP A 409 -1.42 -0.71 12.22
CA ASP A 409 -2.33 -1.18 13.26
C ASP A 409 -1.96 -2.63 13.66
N ASP A 410 -2.24 -2.99 14.91
CA ASP A 410 -2.04 -4.33 15.45
C ASP A 410 -3.19 -4.71 16.41
N PRO A 411 -3.24 -5.94 16.96
CA PRO A 411 -4.30 -6.36 17.88
C PRO A 411 -4.40 -5.53 19.17
N PHE A 412 -3.36 -4.75 19.49
CA PHE A 412 -3.19 -4.01 20.74
C PHE A 412 -3.16 -2.48 20.53
N GLY A 413 -3.28 -2.00 19.29
CA GLY A 413 -3.24 -0.59 18.92
C GLY A 413 -2.41 -0.36 17.66
N TYR A 414 -1.28 0.33 17.82
CA TYR A 414 -0.35 0.66 16.75
C TYR A 414 1.07 0.43 17.24
N LEU A 415 1.90 -0.23 16.42
CA LEU A 415 3.29 -0.48 16.74
C LEU A 415 4.16 -0.32 15.49
N ALA A 416 5.32 0.30 15.66
CA ALA A 416 6.34 0.37 14.63
C ALA A 416 7.11 -0.97 14.55
N HIS A 417 6.50 -2.01 13.99
CA HIS A 417 7.09 -3.36 13.97
C HIS A 417 8.41 -3.38 13.20
N ALA A 418 9.34 -4.18 13.69
CA ALA A 418 10.70 -4.27 13.16
C ALA A 418 11.34 -5.62 13.55
N PRO A 419 12.42 -6.08 12.87
CA PRO A 419 13.08 -7.37 13.13
C PRO A 419 13.89 -7.41 14.44
N VAL A 420 13.25 -7.08 15.56
CA VAL A 420 13.78 -7.05 16.93
C VAL A 420 12.73 -7.55 17.91
N SER A 421 13.18 -8.27 18.95
CA SER A 421 12.29 -9.03 19.84
C SER A 421 11.22 -8.21 20.58
N ASN A 422 11.48 -6.93 20.84
CA ASN A 422 10.55 -6.02 21.52
C ASN A 422 9.65 -5.21 20.57
N ARG A 423 9.78 -5.39 19.25
CA ARG A 423 8.92 -4.77 18.23
C ARG A 423 8.35 -5.79 17.25
N ASP A 424 8.33 -7.04 17.67
CA ASP A 424 7.75 -8.15 16.92
C ASP A 424 6.79 -8.90 17.84
N ASN A 425 5.50 -8.70 17.60
CA ASN A 425 4.38 -9.32 18.32
C ASN A 425 3.66 -10.38 17.46
N GLY A 426 4.24 -10.79 16.31
CA GLY A 426 3.60 -11.72 15.38
C GLY A 426 2.73 -11.05 14.31
N THR A 427 2.65 -9.72 14.30
CA THR A 427 1.87 -8.98 13.29
C THR A 427 2.68 -8.77 12.01
N ILE A 428 2.13 -9.18 10.88
CA ILE A 428 2.65 -8.95 9.52
C ILE A 428 1.80 -7.88 8.85
N SER A 429 2.46 -6.95 8.14
CA SER A 429 1.79 -5.88 7.42
C SER A 429 2.10 -6.02 5.92
N PRO A 430 1.11 -6.31 5.05
CA PRO A 430 1.35 -6.60 3.64
C PRO A 430 2.19 -5.57 2.88
N THR A 431 2.06 -4.28 3.23
CA THR A 431 2.85 -3.21 2.61
C THR A 431 4.35 -3.40 2.76
N ALA A 432 4.82 -4.06 3.84
CA ALA A 432 6.24 -4.27 4.07
C ALA A 432 6.89 -5.08 2.93
N ALA A 433 6.34 -6.26 2.64
CA ALA A 433 6.86 -7.13 1.59
C ALA A 433 6.53 -6.59 0.20
N ILE A 434 5.29 -6.14 -0.03
CA ILE A 434 4.82 -5.73 -1.35
C ILE A 434 5.50 -4.43 -1.80
N SER A 435 5.65 -3.44 -0.92
CA SER A 435 6.31 -2.17 -1.25
C SER A 435 7.83 -2.31 -1.37
N SER A 436 8.39 -3.48 -1.05
CA SER A 436 9.81 -3.79 -1.25
C SER A 436 10.12 -4.41 -2.63
N MET A 437 9.14 -4.45 -3.53
CA MET A 437 9.26 -5.10 -4.84
C MET A 437 10.44 -4.60 -5.70
N PRO A 438 10.81 -3.31 -5.73
CA PRO A 438 11.99 -2.89 -6.48
C PRO A 438 13.31 -3.45 -5.93
N TYR A 439 13.33 -3.89 -4.68
CA TYR A 439 14.52 -4.41 -4.00
C TYR A 439 14.62 -5.93 -4.07
N THR A 440 13.50 -6.62 -3.81
CA THR A 440 13.42 -8.10 -3.75
C THR A 440 12.23 -8.61 -4.56
N PRO A 441 12.18 -8.39 -5.88
CA PRO A 441 10.97 -8.57 -6.67
C PRO A 441 10.40 -9.99 -6.60
N TYR A 442 11.25 -11.01 -6.67
CA TYR A 442 10.82 -12.40 -6.56
C TYR A 442 10.15 -12.68 -5.21
N LEU A 443 10.81 -12.34 -4.10
CA LEU A 443 10.25 -12.58 -2.75
C LEU A 443 8.94 -11.80 -2.54
N SER A 444 8.92 -10.54 -2.94
CA SER A 444 7.75 -9.67 -2.81
C SER A 444 6.56 -10.18 -3.64
N ILE A 445 6.78 -10.64 -4.88
CA ILE A 445 5.73 -11.18 -5.75
C ILE A 445 5.21 -12.51 -5.20
N GLU A 446 6.07 -13.42 -4.76
CA GLU A 446 5.62 -14.70 -4.19
C GLU A 446 4.87 -14.50 -2.86
N THR A 447 5.30 -13.53 -2.04
CA THR A 447 4.61 -13.15 -0.80
C THR A 447 3.24 -12.51 -1.09
N MET A 448 3.17 -11.62 -2.08
CA MET A 448 1.91 -11.05 -2.55
C MET A 448 0.94 -12.14 -3.04
N LYS A 449 1.44 -13.14 -3.78
CA LYS A 449 0.64 -14.29 -4.21
C LYS A 449 0.16 -15.11 -3.02
N HIS A 450 0.99 -15.36 -2.02
CA HIS A 450 0.59 -16.05 -0.79
C HIS A 450 -0.53 -15.29 -0.07
N PHE A 451 -0.32 -14.00 0.20
CA PHE A 451 -1.32 -13.14 0.84
C PHE A 451 -2.66 -13.14 0.09
N TYR A 452 -2.63 -13.08 -1.25
CA TYR A 452 -3.86 -13.10 -2.03
C TYR A 452 -4.48 -14.50 -2.09
N ARG A 453 -3.75 -15.51 -2.58
CA ARG A 453 -4.31 -16.83 -2.90
C ARG A 453 -4.67 -17.65 -1.67
N ASP A 454 -3.91 -17.50 -0.59
CA ASP A 454 -4.02 -18.36 0.59
C ASP A 454 -4.71 -17.65 1.78
N LEU A 455 -4.64 -16.32 1.85
CA LEU A 455 -5.23 -15.53 2.94
C LEU A 455 -6.28 -14.51 2.48
N GLY A 456 -6.55 -14.41 1.17
CA GLY A 456 -7.38 -13.35 0.61
C GLY A 456 -8.82 -13.34 1.11
N ASP A 457 -9.37 -14.48 1.54
CA ASP A 457 -10.68 -14.55 2.19
C ASP A 457 -10.74 -13.76 3.51
N LYS A 458 -9.58 -13.46 4.12
CA LYS A 458 -9.44 -12.71 5.37
C LYS A 458 -8.84 -11.33 5.18
N ILE A 459 -7.84 -11.19 4.31
CA ILE A 459 -7.03 -9.95 4.21
C ILE A 459 -7.16 -9.23 2.87
N TRP A 460 -8.00 -9.70 1.94
CA TRP A 460 -8.27 -8.99 0.69
C TRP A 460 -9.67 -8.36 0.71
N GLY A 461 -9.76 -7.09 0.34
CA GLY A 461 -11.03 -6.38 0.28
C GLY A 461 -11.06 -5.23 -0.71
N LYS A 462 -12.01 -4.31 -0.52
CA LYS A 462 -12.39 -3.27 -1.49
C LYS A 462 -11.22 -2.37 -1.92
N TYR A 463 -10.23 -2.20 -1.04
CA TYR A 463 -9.08 -1.35 -1.26
C TYR A 463 -7.76 -2.14 -1.33
N GLY A 464 -7.82 -3.41 -1.74
CA GLY A 464 -6.66 -4.31 -1.81
C GLY A 464 -6.46 -5.06 -0.49
N PHE A 465 -5.20 -5.25 -0.10
CA PHE A 465 -4.89 -5.87 1.18
C PHE A 465 -5.29 -4.97 2.35
N THR A 466 -5.80 -5.55 3.44
CA THR A 466 -5.98 -4.86 4.71
C THR A 466 -4.63 -4.58 5.37
N ASP A 467 -4.64 -3.66 6.34
CA ASP A 467 -3.42 -3.06 6.88
C ASP A 467 -2.41 -4.06 7.45
N ALA A 468 -2.90 -5.04 8.21
CA ALA A 468 -2.08 -6.03 8.88
C ALA A 468 -2.90 -7.26 9.30
N PHE A 469 -2.19 -8.31 9.70
CA PHE A 469 -2.77 -9.49 10.32
C PHE A 469 -1.79 -10.13 11.30
N ASN A 470 -2.33 -10.88 12.26
CA ASN A 470 -1.58 -11.63 13.25
C ASN A 470 -2.25 -12.99 13.44
N LYS A 471 -1.70 -14.05 12.84
CA LYS A 471 -2.28 -15.39 12.93
C LYS A 471 -2.20 -15.96 14.36
N HIS A 472 -1.12 -15.64 15.09
CA HIS A 472 -0.93 -16.09 16.46
C HIS A 472 -2.04 -15.59 17.40
N GLU A 473 -2.49 -14.35 17.20
CA GLU A 473 -3.60 -13.74 17.94
C GLU A 473 -4.97 -13.94 17.25
N ASN A 474 -5.02 -14.68 16.14
CA ASN A 474 -6.19 -14.84 15.27
C ASN A 474 -6.88 -13.50 14.95
N TRP A 475 -6.08 -12.49 14.61
CA TRP A 475 -6.52 -11.13 14.34
C TRP A 475 -6.21 -10.73 12.89
N TYR A 476 -7.15 -10.05 12.26
CA TYR A 476 -7.04 -9.55 10.89
C TYR A 476 -7.59 -8.14 10.87
N ALA A 477 -6.80 -7.18 10.37
CA ALA A 477 -7.22 -5.79 10.31
C ALA A 477 -8.48 -5.64 9.44
N THR A 478 -9.42 -4.83 9.90
CA THR A 478 -10.51 -4.30 9.05
C THR A 478 -10.17 -2.91 8.51
N SER A 479 -8.99 -2.39 8.85
CA SER A 479 -8.50 -1.08 8.47
C SER A 479 -7.70 -1.12 7.16
N TYR A 480 -7.63 0.05 6.54
CA TYR A 480 -6.72 0.40 5.46
C TYR A 480 -6.15 1.77 5.81
N LEU A 481 -4.84 1.96 5.66
CA LEU A 481 -4.14 3.20 5.96
C LEU A 481 -3.55 3.80 4.68
N ALA A 482 -3.65 5.11 4.51
CA ALA A 482 -3.09 5.78 3.33
C ALA A 482 -1.58 5.54 3.18
N ILE A 483 -0.87 5.58 4.31
CA ILE A 483 0.58 5.44 4.38
C ILE A 483 1.06 4.03 4.01
N ASP A 484 0.18 3.04 4.03
CA ASP A 484 0.51 1.65 3.73
C ASP A 484 0.00 1.22 2.35
N GLN A 485 -1.18 1.70 1.95
CA GLN A 485 -1.72 1.46 0.59
C GLN A 485 -0.95 2.21 -0.50
N GLY A 486 -0.51 3.45 -0.23
CA GLY A 486 0.15 4.29 -1.22
C GLY A 486 1.46 3.70 -1.73
N PRO A 487 2.37 3.26 -0.83
CA PRO A 487 3.61 2.61 -1.21
C PRO A 487 3.43 1.30 -1.99
N ILE A 488 2.38 0.52 -1.72
CA ILE A 488 2.09 -0.70 -2.50
C ILE A 488 1.97 -0.34 -3.98
N ILE A 489 1.16 0.66 -4.30
CA ILE A 489 0.94 1.10 -5.69
C ILE A 489 2.23 1.63 -6.29
N GLY A 490 2.89 2.56 -5.60
CA GLY A 490 4.03 3.31 -6.14
C GLY A 490 5.29 2.45 -6.30
N MET A 491 5.57 1.54 -5.38
CA MET A 491 6.74 0.68 -5.46
C MET A 491 6.55 -0.49 -6.43
N ILE A 492 5.33 -1.02 -6.60
CA ILE A 492 5.03 -1.90 -7.74
C ILE A 492 5.32 -1.17 -9.05
N GLU A 493 4.87 0.08 -9.18
CA GLU A 493 5.07 0.83 -10.42
C GLU A 493 6.55 1.15 -10.68
N ASN A 494 7.31 1.52 -9.64
CA ASN A 494 8.74 1.75 -9.77
C ASN A 494 9.51 0.50 -10.17
N TYR A 495 9.09 -0.68 -9.69
CA TYR A 495 9.62 -1.96 -10.15
C TYR A 495 9.30 -2.21 -11.64
N ARG A 496 8.04 -1.99 -12.06
CA ARG A 496 7.58 -2.31 -13.42
C ARG A 496 8.16 -1.36 -14.47
N THR A 497 8.10 -0.05 -14.23
CA THR A 497 8.35 0.98 -15.26
C THR A 497 9.24 2.12 -14.80
N GLN A 498 9.49 2.25 -13.50
CA GLN A 498 10.25 3.37 -12.91
C GLN A 498 9.52 4.72 -13.10
N LEU A 499 8.19 4.71 -13.25
CA LEU A 499 7.38 5.90 -13.55
C LEU A 499 7.61 7.04 -12.57
N LEU A 500 7.49 6.76 -11.27
CA LEU A 500 7.55 7.80 -10.23
C LEU A 500 8.98 8.29 -10.05
N TRP A 501 9.94 7.37 -10.02
CA TRP A 501 11.37 7.68 -10.04
C TRP A 501 11.77 8.59 -11.20
N THR A 502 11.35 8.23 -12.41
CA THR A 502 11.68 8.99 -13.62
C THR A 502 11.10 10.39 -13.56
N ASN A 503 9.83 10.54 -13.14
CA ASN A 503 9.19 11.85 -13.08
C ASN A 503 9.75 12.71 -11.94
N PHE A 504 9.97 12.18 -10.74
CA PHE A 504 10.55 12.95 -9.65
C PHE A 504 11.97 13.43 -9.97
N MET A 505 12.82 12.56 -10.51
CA MET A 505 14.22 12.88 -10.80
C MET A 505 14.42 13.84 -11.98
N LYS A 506 13.38 14.09 -12.78
CA LYS A 506 13.40 15.12 -13.85
C LYS A 506 13.34 16.55 -13.31
N ASN A 507 12.95 16.75 -12.05
CA ASN A 507 12.95 18.08 -11.45
C ASN A 507 14.40 18.59 -11.28
N PRO A 508 14.80 19.71 -11.92
CA PRO A 508 16.19 20.16 -12.00
C PRO A 508 16.82 20.48 -10.63
N GLU A 509 15.99 20.88 -9.66
CA GLU A 509 16.41 21.21 -8.30
C GLU A 509 16.98 19.99 -7.56
N ILE A 510 16.49 18.79 -7.88
CA ILE A 510 16.86 17.55 -7.18
C ILE A 510 18.31 17.15 -7.49
N ASN A 511 18.70 17.08 -8.75
CA ASN A 511 20.08 16.73 -9.11
C ASN A 511 21.07 17.77 -8.58
N THR A 512 20.70 19.05 -8.62
CA THR A 512 21.50 20.14 -8.03
C THR A 512 21.70 19.93 -6.52
N ALA A 513 20.67 19.50 -5.80
CA ALA A 513 20.78 19.20 -4.37
C ALA A 513 21.67 17.99 -4.09
N LEU A 514 21.52 16.91 -4.86
CA LEU A 514 22.33 15.70 -4.73
C LEU A 514 23.82 16.00 -4.97
N ASP A 515 24.14 16.79 -5.99
CA ASP A 515 25.52 17.24 -6.26
C ASP A 515 26.08 18.06 -5.08
N LYS A 516 25.29 18.99 -4.54
CA LYS A 516 25.69 19.78 -3.35
C LYS A 516 25.89 18.93 -2.09
N ILE A 517 25.12 17.85 -1.93
CA ILE A 517 25.27 16.88 -0.83
C ILE A 517 26.53 16.01 -1.05
N GLY A 518 27.01 15.90 -2.28
CA GLY A 518 28.14 15.04 -2.63
C GLY A 518 27.74 13.62 -2.99
N PHE A 519 26.52 13.43 -3.53
CA PHE A 519 26.20 12.18 -4.22
C PHE A 519 27.07 12.02 -5.45
N THR A 520 27.46 10.77 -5.72
CA THR A 520 28.28 10.39 -6.87
C THR A 520 27.66 9.17 -7.55
N ALA A 521 27.96 8.99 -8.84
CA ALA A 521 27.54 7.80 -9.56
C ALA A 521 28.14 6.55 -8.91
N ASP A 522 27.29 5.56 -8.71
CA ASP A 522 27.70 4.25 -8.21
C ASP A 522 26.84 3.17 -8.83
N THR A 523 27.35 2.58 -9.91
CA THR A 523 26.69 1.50 -10.66
C THR A 523 26.80 0.15 -9.98
N THR A 524 27.20 0.11 -8.70
CA THR A 524 27.09 -1.09 -7.87
C THR A 524 25.61 -1.46 -7.80
N THR A 525 25.21 -2.33 -8.72
CA THR A 525 24.02 -3.15 -8.58
C THR A 525 24.34 -4.16 -7.48
N ASN A 526 23.35 -4.75 -6.82
CA ASN A 526 23.58 -5.61 -5.66
C ASN A 526 24.32 -6.94 -5.94
N ILE A 527 25.15 -6.97 -6.99
CA ILE A 527 26.34 -7.80 -7.18
C ILE A 527 27.45 -7.37 -6.19
N ARG A 528 27.10 -7.13 -4.92
CA ARG A 528 27.83 -7.81 -3.84
C ARG A 528 27.14 -9.14 -3.59
N TYR A 529 27.09 -9.94 -4.65
CA TYR A 529 27.55 -11.32 -4.56
C TYR A 529 28.70 -11.30 -3.56
N ILE A 530 28.46 -11.98 -2.45
CA ILE A 530 29.47 -12.56 -1.56
C ILE A 530 30.83 -12.52 -2.25
N GLN A 531 31.78 -11.81 -1.63
CA GLN A 531 33.22 -12.03 -1.78
C GLN A 531 33.46 -13.41 -2.39
N GLU A 532 33.85 -13.46 -3.67
CA GLU A 532 33.93 -14.64 -4.54
C GLU A 532 33.83 -15.97 -3.78
N ASN A 533 32.62 -16.52 -3.70
CA ASN A 533 32.46 -17.90 -3.26
C ASN A 533 33.07 -18.79 -4.33
N ASP A 534 34.25 -19.34 -4.05
CA ASP A 534 34.54 -20.75 -3.77
C ASP A 534 33.61 -21.86 -4.30
N ILE A 535 32.43 -21.58 -4.86
CA ILE A 535 31.41 -22.56 -5.24
C ILE A 535 30.97 -22.44 -6.69
N GLN A 536 31.35 -23.44 -7.49
CA GLN A 536 30.93 -23.61 -8.87
C GLN A 536 29.91 -24.75 -8.97
N ILE A 537 28.82 -24.53 -9.70
CA ILE A 537 27.80 -25.56 -9.93
C ILE A 537 27.61 -25.73 -11.43
N TYR A 538 27.88 -26.92 -11.95
CA TYR A 538 27.77 -27.19 -13.39
C TYR A 538 27.56 -28.67 -13.72
N PRO A 539 27.00 -29.02 -14.90
CA PRO A 539 26.34 -28.09 -15.81
C PRO A 539 25.04 -27.56 -15.21
N ASN A 540 24.62 -26.38 -15.63
CA ASN A 540 23.29 -25.85 -15.34
C ASN A 540 22.85 -25.03 -16.58
N PRO A 541 21.90 -25.50 -17.40
CA PRO A 541 21.00 -26.63 -17.16
C PRO A 541 21.69 -28.00 -17.06
N PHE A 542 21.09 -28.92 -16.28
CA PHE A 542 21.63 -30.26 -16.02
C PHE A 542 20.68 -31.37 -16.48
N ARG A 543 21.24 -32.55 -16.75
CA ARG A 543 20.47 -33.77 -17.05
C ARG A 543 20.43 -34.70 -15.85
N ASN A 544 21.34 -35.67 -15.75
CA ASN A 544 21.27 -36.70 -14.69
C ASN A 544 22.32 -36.52 -13.60
N LYS A 545 23.16 -35.48 -13.70
CA LYS A 545 24.20 -35.20 -12.72
C LYS A 545 24.51 -33.72 -12.66
N ILE A 546 24.88 -33.26 -11.47
CA ILE A 546 25.40 -31.92 -11.21
C ILE A 546 26.71 -32.09 -10.44
N LEU A 547 27.73 -31.32 -10.81
CA LEU A 547 28.92 -31.14 -10.00
C LEU A 547 28.78 -29.85 -9.20
N ILE A 548 29.05 -29.95 -7.90
CA ILE A 548 29.24 -28.81 -7.00
C ILE A 548 30.69 -28.83 -6.57
N LYS A 549 31.46 -27.82 -6.96
CA LYS A 549 32.81 -27.57 -6.45
C LYS A 549 32.71 -26.64 -5.25
N THR A 550 33.49 -26.89 -4.21
CA THR A 550 33.61 -25.97 -3.08
C THR A 550 35.04 -25.94 -2.53
N ASN A 551 35.55 -24.79 -2.08
CA ASN A 551 36.91 -24.71 -1.49
C ASN A 551 36.93 -24.89 0.04
N THR A 552 35.77 -25.03 0.68
CA THR A 552 35.59 -25.27 2.12
C THR A 552 34.46 -26.27 2.34
N ASP A 553 34.36 -26.86 3.53
CA ASP A 553 33.24 -27.75 3.84
C ASP A 553 31.94 -26.95 3.98
N LYS A 554 30.87 -27.43 3.33
CA LYS A 554 29.55 -26.78 3.28
C LYS A 554 28.44 -27.80 3.54
N GLU A 555 27.22 -27.31 3.65
CA GLU A 555 26.01 -28.11 3.73
C GLU A 555 25.05 -27.69 2.62
N VAL A 556 24.47 -28.66 1.90
CA VAL A 556 23.56 -28.41 0.78
C VAL A 556 22.17 -28.98 1.03
N SER A 557 21.16 -28.16 0.71
CA SER A 557 19.77 -28.59 0.59
C SER A 557 19.23 -28.21 -0.79
N ILE A 558 18.41 -29.07 -1.38
CA ILE A 558 17.77 -28.81 -2.68
C ILE A 558 16.26 -28.93 -2.51
N PHE A 559 15.54 -27.97 -3.05
CA PHE A 559 14.09 -27.88 -3.04
C PHE A 559 13.57 -27.87 -4.48
N ASP A 560 12.41 -28.48 -4.71
CA ASP A 560 11.67 -28.25 -5.95
C ASP A 560 10.98 -26.88 -5.96
N ILE A 561 10.40 -26.50 -7.09
CA ILE A 561 9.71 -25.21 -7.24
C ILE A 561 8.46 -25.06 -6.34
N LYS A 562 7.98 -26.15 -5.74
CA LYS A 562 6.87 -26.14 -4.77
C LYS A 562 7.37 -26.05 -3.32
N GLY A 563 8.68 -25.81 -3.12
CA GLY A 563 9.31 -25.75 -1.80
C GLY A 563 9.53 -27.11 -1.14
N LYS A 564 9.23 -28.24 -1.81
CA LYS A 564 9.44 -29.57 -1.23
C LYS A 564 10.93 -29.90 -1.24
N SER A 565 11.47 -30.28 -0.08
CA SER A 565 12.86 -30.70 0.02
C SER A 565 13.09 -32.03 -0.71
N ILE A 566 14.05 -32.02 -1.65
CA ILE A 566 14.53 -33.16 -2.41
C ILE A 566 15.81 -33.72 -1.77
N ILE A 567 16.69 -32.83 -1.32
CA ILE A 567 17.85 -33.14 -0.48
C ILE A 567 17.82 -32.21 0.71
N THR A 568 18.06 -32.76 1.90
CA THR A 568 18.13 -32.00 3.14
C THR A 568 19.50 -32.18 3.77
N LYS A 569 20.21 -31.07 4.01
CA LYS A 569 21.41 -31.01 4.85
C LYS A 569 22.54 -31.99 4.49
N LYS A 570 22.79 -32.20 3.19
CA LYS A 570 23.90 -33.06 2.74
C LYS A 570 25.22 -32.31 2.91
N LYS A 571 26.18 -32.89 3.62
CA LYS A 571 27.52 -32.31 3.73
C LYS A 571 28.25 -32.37 2.38
N LEU A 572 28.86 -31.25 1.99
CA LEU A 572 29.81 -31.11 0.90
C LEU A 572 31.19 -30.95 1.53
N THR A 573 32.13 -31.83 1.21
CA THR A 573 33.53 -31.65 1.58
C THR A 573 34.23 -30.74 0.56
N LYS A 574 35.28 -30.04 0.99
CA LYS A 574 36.17 -29.31 0.07
C LYS A 574 36.56 -30.17 -1.14
N GLY A 575 36.38 -29.62 -2.34
CA GLY A 575 36.66 -30.24 -3.63
C GLY A 575 35.39 -30.44 -4.47
N ASP A 576 35.41 -31.47 -5.30
CA ASP A 576 34.38 -31.78 -6.28
C ASP A 576 33.37 -32.78 -5.70
N THR A 577 32.10 -32.39 -5.58
CA THR A 577 31.01 -33.30 -5.19
C THR A 577 30.03 -33.50 -6.33
N PHE A 578 29.82 -34.74 -6.74
CA PHE A 578 28.79 -35.09 -7.71
C PHE A 578 27.47 -35.42 -7.02
N LEU A 579 26.39 -34.84 -7.52
CA LEU A 579 25.02 -35.20 -7.19
C LEU A 579 24.39 -35.93 -8.38
N ASP A 580 23.92 -37.14 -8.14
CA ASP A 580 23.06 -37.86 -9.07
C ASP A 580 21.65 -37.25 -8.99
N THR A 581 21.14 -36.82 -10.13
CA THR A 581 19.84 -36.19 -10.28
C THR A 581 18.98 -36.92 -11.31
N SER A 582 19.31 -38.17 -11.63
CA SER A 582 18.55 -39.02 -12.56
C SER A 582 17.08 -39.21 -12.17
N THR A 583 16.78 -39.17 -10.87
CA THR A 583 15.40 -39.29 -10.35
C THR A 583 14.63 -37.96 -10.32
N TYR A 584 15.28 -36.84 -10.64
CA TYR A 584 14.67 -35.52 -10.57
C TYR A 584 13.77 -35.32 -11.79
N LYS A 585 12.54 -34.86 -11.56
CA LYS A 585 11.63 -34.47 -12.65
C LYS A 585 12.18 -33.25 -13.39
N LYS A 586 11.89 -33.12 -14.68
CA LYS A 586 12.14 -31.90 -15.45
C LYS A 586 11.53 -30.69 -14.72
N GLY A 587 12.29 -29.61 -14.58
CA GLY A 587 11.82 -28.44 -13.86
C GLY A 587 12.92 -27.60 -13.23
N ILE A 588 12.50 -26.61 -12.46
CA ILE A 588 13.38 -25.71 -11.72
C ILE A 588 13.50 -26.20 -10.28
N TYR A 589 14.72 -26.13 -9.76
CA TYR A 589 15.06 -26.45 -8.39
C TYR A 589 15.82 -25.28 -7.77
N ILE A 590 15.71 -25.14 -6.45
CA ILE A 590 16.45 -24.16 -5.67
C ILE A 590 17.46 -24.91 -4.81
N ILE A 591 18.73 -24.53 -4.88
CA ILE A 591 19.81 -25.12 -4.09
C ILE A 591 20.28 -24.11 -3.05
N HIS A 592 20.23 -24.51 -1.78
CA HIS A 592 20.75 -23.77 -0.63
C HIS A 592 22.07 -24.41 -0.23
N ILE A 593 23.16 -23.63 -0.21
CA ILE A 593 24.49 -24.07 0.22
C ILE A 593 24.92 -23.17 1.38
N ALA A 594 25.04 -23.73 2.57
CA ALA A 594 25.35 -22.98 3.78
C ALA A 594 26.64 -23.46 4.45
N ASP A 595 27.28 -22.57 5.19
CA ASP A 595 28.22 -22.90 6.26
C ASP A 595 27.81 -22.17 7.56
N SER A 596 28.65 -22.23 8.59
CA SER A 596 28.40 -21.56 9.87
C SER A 596 28.25 -20.02 9.81
N LYS A 597 28.55 -19.39 8.67
CA LYS A 597 28.65 -17.94 8.50
C LYS A 597 27.89 -17.39 7.29
N ASN A 598 27.64 -18.20 6.26
CA ASN A 598 27.10 -17.78 4.97
C ASN A 598 26.09 -18.79 4.41
N THR A 599 25.06 -18.29 3.74
CA THR A 599 24.11 -19.09 2.96
C THR A 599 24.08 -18.59 1.52
N ILE A 600 24.11 -19.51 0.56
CA ILE A 600 24.11 -19.25 -0.88
C ILE A 600 22.90 -19.94 -1.48
N ILE A 601 22.08 -19.19 -2.20
CA ILE A 601 20.91 -19.74 -2.90
C ILE A 601 21.16 -19.62 -4.41
N LYS A 602 21.05 -20.73 -5.14
CA LYS A 602 21.14 -20.74 -6.62
C LYS A 602 19.94 -21.45 -7.24
N LYS A 603 19.63 -21.09 -8.47
CA LYS A 603 18.64 -21.76 -9.31
C LYS A 603 19.31 -22.86 -10.13
N LEU A 604 18.69 -24.04 -10.19
CA LEU A 604 19.09 -25.16 -11.04
C LEU A 604 17.97 -25.53 -12.01
N ILE A 605 18.30 -25.86 -13.24
CA ILE A 605 17.34 -26.20 -14.30
C ILE A 605 17.59 -27.62 -14.78
N LYS A 606 16.66 -28.55 -14.46
CA LYS A 606 16.67 -29.92 -14.99
C LYS A 606 16.04 -29.93 -16.38
N ILE A 607 16.81 -30.34 -17.37
CA ILE A 607 16.37 -30.65 -18.73
C ILE A 607 16.42 -32.16 -18.97
N ASP A 608 15.77 -32.63 -20.04
CA ASP A 608 15.57 -34.06 -20.33
C ASP A 608 16.87 -34.88 -20.32
#